data_AF-A0LT50-F1
#
_entry.id   AF-A0LT50-F1
#
_cell.length_a   1.000
_cell.length_b   1.000
_cell.length_c   1.000
_cell.angle_alpha   90.00
_cell.angle_beta   90.00
_cell.angle_gamma   90.00
#
_symmetry.space_group_name_H-M   'P 1'
#
loop_
_entity.id
_entity.type
_entity.pdbx_description
1 polymer ?
#
loop_
_entity_poly.entity_id
_entity_poly.type
_entity_poly.pdbx_seq_one_letter_code
_entity_poly.pdbx_strand_id
1 'polypeptide(L)'
;MHDRWYAALEAFGQALLDLENAIESDPRTIPPFTYRFPADLGPLPYELGQIAESLYARAMELQERIRAMQGLVRAEHAAVLRARRATKPDQPAPHYVDIQS
;
A
#
# COMPACT_ATOMS: atom_id res chain seq x y z
N MET A 1 16.56 3.68 -27.30
CA MET A 1 16.73 2.78 -26.13
C MET A 1 16.10 3.39 -24.87
N HIS A 2 16.09 4.71 -24.72
CA HIS A 2 15.51 5.40 -23.56
C HIS A 2 13.97 5.37 -23.51
N ASP A 3 13.29 5.16 -24.64
CA ASP A 3 11.82 5.14 -24.70
C ASP A 3 11.20 4.07 -23.79
N ARG A 4 11.84 2.90 -23.68
CA ARG A 4 11.37 1.83 -22.79
C ARG A 4 11.53 2.20 -21.32
N TRP A 5 12.62 2.89 -20.98
CA TRP A 5 12.81 3.42 -19.63
C TRP A 5 11.82 4.53 -19.30
N TYR A 6 11.60 5.45 -20.22
CA TYR A 6 10.58 6.51 -20.07
C TYR A 6 9.19 5.91 -19.85
N ALA A 7 8.75 5.00 -20.71
CA ALA A 7 7.46 4.35 -20.58
C ALA A 7 7.32 3.59 -19.24
N ALA A 8 8.40 2.94 -18.78
CA ALA A 8 8.38 2.23 -17.51
C ALA A 8 8.33 3.18 -16.29
N LEU A 9 8.99 4.34 -16.35
CA LEU A 9 8.91 5.36 -15.31
C LEU A 9 7.55 6.07 -15.29
N GLU A 10 6.98 6.32 -16.47
CA GLU A 10 5.62 6.87 -16.62
C GLU A 10 4.57 5.92 -16.02
N ALA A 11 4.63 4.63 -16.39
CA ALA A 11 3.74 3.61 -15.83
C ALA A 11 3.91 3.47 -14.31
N PHE A 12 5.15 3.58 -13.81
CA PHE A 12 5.41 3.58 -12.37
C PHE A 12 4.76 4.79 -11.69
N GLY A 13 4.92 5.99 -12.27
CA GLY A 13 4.30 7.21 -11.77
C GLY A 13 2.77 7.15 -11.72
N GLN A 14 2.15 6.58 -12.77
CA GLN A 14 0.70 6.37 -12.78
C GLN A 14 0.25 5.40 -11.69
N ALA A 15 0.98 4.30 -11.49
CA ALA A 15 0.67 3.33 -10.45
C ALA A 15 0.77 3.95 -9.03
N LEU A 16 1.72 4.86 -8.81
CA LEU A 16 1.83 5.61 -7.55
C LEU A 16 0.66 6.59 -7.36
N LEU A 17 0.20 7.23 -8.43
CA LEU A 17 -0.98 8.10 -8.37
C LEU A 17 -2.26 7.31 -8.05
N ASP A 18 -2.44 6.14 -8.67
CA ASP A 18 -3.58 5.27 -8.40
C ASP A 18 -3.56 4.79 -6.94
N LEU A 19 -2.37 4.48 -6.42
CA LEU A 19 -2.17 4.12 -5.01
C LEU A 19 -2.53 5.26 -4.07
N GLU A 20 -2.12 6.48 -4.40
CA GLU A 20 -2.44 7.67 -3.62
C GLU A 20 -3.95 7.94 -3.58
N ASN A 21 -4.64 7.82 -4.71
CA ASN A 21 -6.09 7.93 -4.75
C ASN A 21 -6.79 6.85 -3.92
N ALA A 22 -6.28 5.62 -3.93
CA ALA A 22 -6.81 4.52 -3.12
C ALA A 22 -6.64 4.79 -1.61
N ILE A 23 -5.50 5.37 -1.22
CA ILE A 23 -5.22 5.83 0.15
C ILE A 23 -6.26 6.86 0.59
N GLU A 24 -6.59 7.83 -0.27
CA GLU A 24 -7.52 8.91 0.07
C GLU A 24 -8.99 8.44 0.11
N SER A 25 -9.36 7.45 -0.70
CA SER A 25 -10.75 6.99 -0.81
C SER A 25 -11.20 6.10 0.35
N ASP A 26 -10.51 4.97 0.61
CA ASP A 26 -10.80 4.10 1.76
C ASP A 26 -9.52 3.38 2.22
N PRO A 27 -8.91 3.84 3.33
CA PRO A 27 -7.69 3.27 3.87
C PRO A 27 -7.76 1.78 4.22
N ARG A 28 -8.97 1.20 4.36
CA ARG A 28 -9.16 -0.22 4.70
C ARG A 28 -9.05 -1.14 3.48
N THR A 29 -9.13 -0.57 2.29
CA THR A 29 -9.19 -1.32 1.02
C THR A 29 -7.92 -1.18 0.18
N ILE A 30 -6.90 -0.49 0.70
CA ILE A 30 -5.64 -0.26 -0.02
C ILE A 30 -5.05 -1.61 -0.42
N PRO A 31 -4.96 -1.90 -1.73
CA PRO A 31 -4.41 -3.16 -2.19
C PRO A 31 -2.90 -3.22 -1.92
N PRO A 32 -2.31 -4.41 -1.81
CA PRO A 32 -0.87 -4.56 -1.76
C PRO A 32 -0.24 -3.93 -3.01
N PHE A 33 0.58 -2.89 -2.82
CA PHE A 33 1.28 -2.27 -3.93
C PHE A 33 2.54 -3.07 -4.26
N THR A 34 2.56 -3.68 -5.45
CA THR A 34 3.76 -4.35 -5.99
C THR A 34 3.95 -3.91 -7.43
N TYR A 35 4.87 -2.97 -7.64
CA TYR A 35 5.32 -2.60 -8.98
C TYR A 35 6.67 -3.24 -9.27
N ARG A 36 6.83 -3.75 -10.49
CA ARG A 36 8.11 -4.28 -10.97
C ARG A 36 8.40 -3.67 -12.33
N PHE A 37 9.61 -3.13 -12.46
CA PHE A 37 10.12 -2.73 -13.76
C PHE A 37 10.32 -3.96 -14.66
N PRO A 38 10.12 -3.82 -15.98
CA PRO A 38 10.52 -4.85 -16.94
C PRO A 38 11.99 -5.27 -16.75
N ALA A 39 12.26 -6.57 -16.77
CA ALA A 39 13.58 -7.11 -16.46
C ALA A 39 14.63 -6.83 -17.55
N ASP A 40 14.21 -6.43 -18.75
CA ASP A 40 15.03 -6.26 -19.94
C ASP A 40 15.30 -4.78 -20.31
N LEU A 41 15.10 -3.86 -19.36
CA LEU A 41 15.36 -2.43 -19.58
C LEU A 41 16.85 -2.09 -19.71
N GLY A 42 17.75 -2.95 -19.25
CA GLY A 42 19.18 -2.64 -19.16
C GLY A 42 19.48 -1.64 -18.04
N PRO A 43 20.62 -0.92 -18.07
CA PRO A 43 20.95 0.08 -17.06
C PRO A 43 20.07 1.32 -17.19
N LEU A 44 19.77 1.97 -16.04
CA LEU A 44 19.06 3.25 -16.01
C LEU A 44 19.92 4.35 -16.68
N PRO A 45 19.39 5.06 -17.71
CA PRO A 45 20.09 6.18 -18.32
C PRO A 45 20.29 7.31 -17.31
N TYR A 46 21.46 7.95 -17.36
CA TYR A 46 21.85 9.01 -16.41
C TYR A 46 20.84 10.16 -16.38
N GLU A 47 20.35 10.58 -17.54
CA GLU A 47 19.37 11.66 -17.66
C GLU A 47 18.02 11.35 -17.01
N LEU A 48 17.70 10.06 -16.77
CA LEU A 48 16.46 9.63 -16.12
C LEU A 48 16.65 9.40 -14.62
N GLY A 49 17.88 9.51 -14.11
CA GLY A 49 18.21 9.30 -12.71
C GLY A 49 17.35 10.14 -11.77
N GLN A 50 17.23 11.45 -12.04
CA GLN A 50 16.44 12.36 -11.20
C GLN A 50 14.94 12.00 -11.19
N ILE A 51 14.38 11.61 -12.34
CA ILE A 51 12.97 11.19 -12.43
C ILE A 51 12.78 9.91 -11.62
N ALA A 52 13.65 8.92 -11.80
CA ALA A 52 13.59 7.67 -11.06
C ALA A 52 13.70 7.90 -9.54
N GLU A 53 14.68 8.69 -9.09
CA GLU A 53 14.88 9.03 -7.68
C GLU A 53 13.64 9.72 -7.08
N SER A 54 13.05 10.68 -7.78
CA SER A 54 11.83 11.36 -7.33
C SER A 54 10.65 10.39 -7.18
N LEU A 55 10.45 9.50 -8.16
CA LEU A 55 9.40 8.48 -8.09
C LEU A 55 9.63 7.49 -6.95
N TYR A 56 10.88 7.06 -6.72
CA TYR A 56 11.22 6.20 -5.59
C TYR A 56 10.99 6.89 -4.24
N ALA A 57 11.35 8.16 -4.10
CA ALA A 57 11.09 8.92 -2.88
C ALA A 57 9.58 8.99 -2.59
N ARG A 58 8.76 9.28 -3.60
CA ARG A 58 7.30 9.28 -3.49
C ARG A 58 6.76 7.90 -3.11
N ALA A 59 7.28 6.83 -3.70
CA ALA A 59 6.87 5.47 -3.36
C ALA A 59 7.14 5.12 -1.90
N MET A 60 8.29 5.53 -1.36
CA MET A 60 8.64 5.35 0.05
C MET A 60 7.70 6.13 0.96
N GLU A 61 7.39 7.39 0.63
CA GLU A 61 6.46 8.20 1.39
C GLU A 61 5.05 7.58 1.44
N LEU A 62 4.54 7.12 0.29
CA LEU A 62 3.25 6.44 0.22
C LEU A 62 3.25 5.13 1.03
N GLN A 63 4.34 4.36 0.99
CA GLN A 63 4.45 3.14 1.79
C GLN A 63 4.39 3.42 3.30
N GLU A 64 5.05 4.48 3.77
CA GLU A 64 4.98 4.87 5.17
C GLU A 64 3.58 5.37 5.56
N ARG A 65 2.92 6.17 4.70
CA ARG A 65 1.52 6.58 4.89
C ARG A 65 0.59 5.36 5.01
N ILE A 66 0.73 4.36 4.13
CA ILE A 66 -0.04 3.12 4.18
C ILE A 66 0.17 2.39 5.51
N ARG A 67 1.42 2.21 5.93
CA ARG A 67 1.76 1.53 7.20
C ARG A 67 1.13 2.24 8.40
N ALA A 68 1.21 3.57 8.45
CA ALA A 68 0.64 4.37 9.52
C ALA A 68 -0.88 4.19 9.59
N MET A 69 -1.59 4.30 8.47
CA MET A 69 -3.04 4.11 8.41
C MET A 69 -3.47 2.69 8.77
N GLN A 70 -2.77 1.66 8.28
CA GLN A 70 -3.03 0.27 8.67
C GLN A 70 -2.82 0.07 10.18
N GLY A 71 -1.88 0.80 10.79
CA GLY A 71 -1.72 0.87 12.24
C GLY A 71 -2.97 1.42 12.94
N LEU A 72 -3.46 2.57 12.48
CA LEU A 72 -4.67 3.22 13.03
C LEU A 72 -5.92 2.34 12.88
N VAL A 73 -6.16 1.76 11.70
CA VAL A 73 -7.30 0.86 11.45
C VAL A 73 -7.28 -0.34 12.40
N ARG A 74 -6.10 -0.94 12.65
CA ARG A 74 -5.95 -2.04 13.60
C ARG A 74 -6.24 -1.61 15.04
N ALA A 75 -5.78 -0.42 15.45
CA ALA A 75 -6.03 0.13 16.77
C ALA A 75 -7.53 0.39 17.01
N GLU A 76 -8.20 1.00 16.04
CA GLU A 76 -9.66 1.24 16.06
C GLU A 76 -10.43 -0.08 16.12
N HIS A 77 -10.09 -1.06 15.30
CA HIS A 77 -10.71 -2.38 15.34
C HIS A 77 -10.56 -3.04 16.72
N ALA A 78 -9.38 -2.96 17.34
CA ALA A 78 -9.15 -3.46 18.70
C ALA A 78 -9.97 -2.69 19.75
N ALA A 79 -10.16 -1.37 19.59
CA ALA A 79 -11.03 -0.58 20.47
C ALA A 79 -12.50 -1.01 20.35
N VAL A 80 -13.01 -1.20 19.13
CA VAL A 80 -14.37 -1.67 18.88
C VAL A 80 -14.61 -3.06 19.49
N LEU A 81 -13.68 -3.99 19.32
CA LEU A 81 -13.78 -5.32 19.92
C LEU A 81 -13.78 -5.27 21.46
N ARG A 82 -12.97 -4.39 22.07
CA ARG A 82 -12.96 -4.18 23.53
C ARG A 82 -14.30 -3.62 24.02
N ALA A 83 -14.85 -2.61 23.35
CA ALA A 83 -16.15 -2.02 23.68
C ALA A 83 -17.30 -3.05 23.55
N ARG A 84 -17.27 -3.90 22.51
CA ARG A 84 -18.24 -4.98 22.32
C ARG A 84 -18.20 -6.03 23.44
N ARG A 85 -17.02 -6.37 23.95
CA ARG A 85 -16.88 -7.30 25.09
C ARG A 85 -17.38 -6.68 26.40
N ALA A 86 -17.08 -5.41 26.64
CA ALA A 86 -17.52 -4.70 27.85
C ALA A 86 -19.06 -4.58 27.96
N THR A 87 -19.76 -4.55 26.82
CA THR A 87 -21.23 -4.45 26.76
C THR A 87 -21.95 -5.80 26.78
N LYS A 88 -21.22 -6.94 26.70
CA LYS A 88 -21.76 -8.31 26.80
C LYS A 88 -20.80 -9.22 27.58
N PRO A 89 -20.74 -9.13 28.91
CA PRO A 89 -19.82 -9.92 29.72
C PRO A 89 -20.09 -11.45 29.68
N ASP A 90 -21.30 -11.89 29.30
CA ASP A 90 -21.74 -13.29 29.41
C ASP A 90 -21.90 -14.06 28.08
N GLN A 91 -21.45 -13.53 26.92
CA GLN A 91 -21.44 -14.33 25.69
C GLN A 91 -20.13 -15.12 25.54
N PRO A 92 -20.17 -16.46 25.41
CA PRO A 92 -18.98 -17.26 25.20
C PRO A 92 -18.27 -16.79 23.93
N ALA A 93 -16.95 -16.66 24.02
CA ALA A 93 -16.12 -16.14 22.94
C ALA A 93 -16.42 -16.87 21.62
N PRO A 94 -16.75 -16.18 20.53
CA PRO A 94 -16.93 -16.83 19.24
C PRO A 94 -15.58 -17.43 18.83
N HIS A 95 -15.52 -18.77 18.78
CA HIS A 95 -14.45 -19.49 18.12
C HIS A 95 -14.51 -19.13 16.63
N TYR A 96 -13.66 -18.20 16.21
CA TYR A 96 -13.34 -18.05 14.80
C TYR A 96 -12.54 -19.30 14.41
N VAL A 97 -13.20 -20.21 13.70
CA VAL A 97 -12.52 -21.30 13.01
C VAL A 97 -11.80 -20.67 11.83
N ASP A 98 -10.47 -20.70 11.83
CA ASP A 98 -9.66 -20.41 10.65
C ASP A 98 -10.09 -21.37 9.54
N ILE A 99 -10.88 -20.88 8.59
CA ILE A 99 -11.12 -21.58 7.33
C ILE A 99 -9.94 -21.21 6.44
N GLN A 100 -8.91 -22.05 6.48
CA GLN A 100 -7.92 -22.09 5.42
C GLN A 100 -8.58 -22.70 4.18
N SER A 101 -8.47 -22.03 3.04
CA SER A 101 -8.75 -22.57 1.70
C SER A 101 -7.70 -22.05 0.74
#